data_AF-A0A2S1QYL4-F1
#
_entry.id   AF-A0A2S1QYL4-F1
#
_cell.length_a   1.000
_cell.length_b   1.000
_cell.length_c   1.000
_cell.angle_alpha   90.00
_cell.angle_beta   90.00
_cell.angle_gamma   90.00
#
_symmetry.space_group_name_H-M   'P 1'
#
loop_
_entity.id
_entity.type
_entity.pdbx_description
1 polymer ?
#
loop_
_entity_poly.entity_id
_entity_poly.type
_entity_poly.pdbx_seq_one_letter_code
_entity_poly.pdbx_strand_id
1 'polypeptide(L)' 'MKYILTGLVIATFLVSCTSVKEYQKNKINDSEMALTNRKIQKTELNFESYREGSSGANSGKSGGGCGCN' A
#
# COMPACT_ATOMS: atom_id res chain seq x y z
N MET A 1 2.69 -33.56 -14.48
CA MET A 1 1.39 -32.96 -14.87
C MET A 1 0.80 -32.04 -13.81
N LYS A 2 0.76 -32.43 -12.52
CA LYS A 2 0.17 -31.61 -11.45
C LYS A 2 0.81 -30.21 -11.27
N TYR A 3 2.14 -30.11 -11.40
CA TYR A 3 2.89 -28.84 -11.27
C TYR A 3 2.78 -27.90 -12.47
N ILE A 4 2.52 -28.45 -13.66
CA ILE A 4 2.34 -27.64 -14.89
C ILE A 4 1.01 -26.90 -14.82
N LEU A 5 -0.04 -27.57 -14.32
CA LEU A 5 -1.36 -26.97 -14.15
C LEU A 5 -1.34 -25.86 -13.08
N THR A 6 -0.67 -26.06 -11.94
CA THR A 6 -0.50 -25.00 -10.93
C THR A 6 0.35 -23.84 -11.42
N GLY A 7 1.41 -24.10 -12.20
CA GLY A 7 2.21 -23.04 -12.82
C GLY A 7 1.41 -22.16 -13.79
N LEU A 8 0.52 -22.77 -14.58
CA LEU A 8 -0.35 -22.05 -15.52
C LEU A 8 -1.34 -21.11 -14.81
N VAL A 9 -1.91 -21.54 -13.68
CA VAL A 9 -2.84 -20.74 -12.87
C VAL A 9 -2.15 -19.53 -12.23
N ILE A 10 -0.90 -19.67 -11.80
CA ILE A 10 -0.13 -18.56 -11.22
C ILE A 10 0.20 -17.51 -12.29
N ALA A 11 0.51 -17.93 -13.52
CA ALA A 11 0.85 -17.04 -14.62
C ALA A 11 -0.29 -16.07 -15.00
N THR A 12 -1.56 -16.46 -14.84
CA THR A 12 -2.71 -15.59 -15.17
C THR A 12 -2.87 -14.40 -14.21
N PHE A 13 -2.36 -14.48 -12.99
CA PHE A 13 -2.44 -13.38 -12.02
C PHE A 13 -1.48 -12.23 -12.31
N LEU A 14 -0.41 -12.47 -13.08
CA LEU A 14 0.62 -11.47 -13.39
C LEU A 14 0.21 -10.50 -14.52
N VAL A 15 -0.90 -10.77 -15.22
CA VAL A 15 -1.35 -10.01 -16.41
C VAL A 15 -2.26 -8.82 -16.06
N SER A 16 -2.68 -8.68 -14.80
CA SER A 16 -3.65 -7.66 -14.38
C SER A 16 -3.08 -6.24 -14.19
N CYS A 17 -1.77 -6.06 -14.23
CA CYS A 17 -1.13 -4.74 -14.07
C CYS A 17 -1.27 -3.90 -15.34
N THR A 18 -1.98 -2.77 -15.26
CA THR A 18 -2.16 -1.82 -16.38
C THR A 18 -1.61 -0.44 -16.03
N SER A 19 -0.93 0.21 -16.98
CA SER A 19 -0.47 1.59 -16.82
C SER A 19 -1.63 2.58 -16.87
N VAL A 20 -1.77 3.42 -15.84
CA VAL A 20 -2.78 4.48 -15.79
C VAL A 20 -2.28 5.73 -16.51
N LYS A 21 -3.13 6.30 -17.38
CA LYS A 21 -2.82 7.56 -18.08
C LYS A 21 -2.73 8.71 -17.08
N GLU A 22 -1.84 9.66 -17.32
CA GLU A 22 -1.49 10.69 -16.35
C GLU A 22 -2.68 11.53 -15.85
N TYR A 23 -3.63 11.88 -16.73
CA TYR A 23 -4.85 12.61 -16.34
C TYR A 23 -5.83 11.77 -15.49
N GLN A 24 -5.78 10.44 -15.57
CA GLN A 24 -6.59 9.55 -14.73
C GLN A 24 -6.00 9.41 -13.33
N LYS A 25 -4.69 9.67 -13.16
CA LYS A 25 -4.04 9.65 -11.85
C LYS A 25 -4.62 10.69 -10.90
N ASN A 26 -5.19 11.79 -11.40
CA ASN A 26 -5.89 12.76 -10.55
C ASN A 26 -7.10 12.14 -9.80
N LYS A 27 -7.68 11.05 -10.30
CA LYS A 27 -8.78 10.34 -9.63
C LYS A 27 -8.30 9.29 -8.61
N ILE A 28 -7.01 8.93 -8.66
CA ILE A 28 -6.40 7.89 -7.82
C ILE A 28 -5.48 8.53 -6.77
N ASN A 29 -4.90 9.69 -7.05
CA ASN A 29 -4.03 10.42 -6.15
C ASN A 29 -4.86 11.29 -5.20
N ASP A 30 -5.55 10.66 -4.25
CA ASP A 30 -6.20 11.36 -3.15
C ASP A 30 -5.16 11.83 -2.13
N SER A 31 -5.33 13.05 -1.63
CA SER A 31 -4.56 13.62 -0.54
C SER A 31 -4.66 12.82 0.78
N GLU A 32 -5.73 12.06 1.00
CA GLU A 32 -5.88 11.15 2.13
C GLU A 32 -5.11 9.83 1.93
N MET A 33 -4.83 9.43 0.68
CA MET A 33 -4.07 8.22 0.36
C MET A 33 -2.55 8.46 0.30
N ALA A 34 -2.09 9.65 0.67
CA ALA A 34 -0.68 9.90 0.86
C ALA A 34 -0.17 9.06 2.03
N LEU A 35 0.84 8.22 1.79
CA LEU A 35 1.43 7.30 2.78
C LEU A 35 2.28 8.04 3.83
N THR A 36 1.95 9.29 4.15
CA THR A 36 2.69 10.11 5.09
C THR A 36 1.73 10.72 6.09
N ASN A 37 2.13 10.68 7.35
CA ASN A 37 1.30 11.17 8.43
C ASN A 37 1.17 12.68 8.35
N ARG A 38 -0.05 13.17 8.51
CA ARG A 38 -0.27 14.60 8.75
C ARG A 38 0.37 14.98 10.07
N LYS A 39 0.83 16.24 10.17
CA LYS A 39 1.46 16.75 11.40
C LYS A 39 0.56 16.55 12.64
N ILE A 40 -0.75 16.67 12.46
CA ILE A 40 -1.74 16.53 13.53
C ILE A 40 -1.98 15.07 13.97
N GLN A 41 -1.76 14.09 13.08
CA GLN A 41 -2.00 12.67 13.36
C GLN A 41 -0.84 11.99 14.11
N LYS A 42 0.28 12.69 14.35
CA LYS A 42 1.44 12.12 15.04
C LYS A 42 1.12 11.68 16.47
N THR A 43 0.29 12.42 17.20
CA THR A 43 -0.06 12.09 18.58
C THR A 43 -0.97 10.87 18.67
N GLU A 44 -1.95 10.77 17.78
CA GLU A 44 -2.87 9.64 17.67
C GLU A 44 -2.12 8.36 17.29
N LEU A 45 -1.28 8.43 16.26
CA LEU A 45 -0.46 7.29 15.84
C LEU A 45 0.55 6.86 16.89
N ASN A 46 1.12 7.79 17.66
CA ASN A 46 1.98 7.44 18.78
C ASN A 46 1.21 6.69 19.87
N PHE A 47 -0.03 7.07 20.15
CA PHE A 47 -0.89 6.36 21.09
C PHE A 47 -1.22 4.95 20.60
N GLU A 48 -1.64 4.79 19.34
CA GLU A 48 -1.94 3.48 18.74
C GLU A 48 -0.69 2.60 18.67
N SER A 49 0.45 3.17 18.26
CA SER A 49 1.73 2.45 18.21
C SER A 49 2.17 1.98 19.59
N TYR A 50 1.99 2.81 20.62
CA TYR A 50 2.35 2.46 21.98
C TYR A 50 1.40 1.40 22.59
N ARG A 51 0.11 1.51 22.33
CA ARG A 51 -0.91 0.59 22.87
C ARG A 51 -0.95 -0.75 22.14
N GLU A 52 -0.89 -0.71 20.82
CA GLU A 52 -1.20 -1.85 19.94
C GLU A 52 0.02 -2.35 19.15
N GLY A 53 1.16 -1.64 19.23
CA GLY A 53 2.32 -1.97 18.41
C GLY A 53 2.10 -1.73 16.92
N SER A 54 1.08 -0.94 16.55
CA SER A 54 0.71 -0.70 15.16
C SER A 54 1.86 -0.01 14.40
N SER A 55 2.47 -0.74 13.47
CA SER A 55 3.46 -0.17 12.55
C SER A 55 2.78 0.09 11.22
N GLY A 56 2.10 1.25 11.11
CA GLY A 56 1.35 1.63 9.90
C GLY A 56 2.24 1.68 8.66
N ALA A 57 1.66 1.49 7.47
CA ALA A 57 2.35 1.62 6.17
C ALA A 57 2.59 3.09 5.81
N ASN A 58 3.21 3.82 6.74
CA ASN A 58 3.59 5.20 6.54
C ASN A 58 5.00 5.15 5.96
N SER A 59 5.23 5.75 4.79
CA SER A 59 6.49 5.86 4.05
C SER A 59 7.58 6.67 4.81
N GLY A 60 7.59 6.62 6.14
CA GLY A 60 8.54 7.24 7.05
C GLY A 60 9.20 6.21 7.98
N LYS A 61 10.16 6.65 8.81
CA LYS A 61 11.03 5.75 9.59
C LYS A 61 10.32 4.84 10.59
N SER A 62 9.11 5.17 11.02
CA SER A 62 8.33 4.39 12.01
C SER A 62 7.37 3.39 11.37
N GLY A 63 7.22 3.39 10.04
CA GLY A 63 6.33 2.49 9.30
C GLY A 63 7.11 1.58 8.36
N GLY A 64 6.86 0.27 8.42
CA GLY A 64 7.62 -0.74 7.67
C GLY A 64 6.89 -1.28 6.42
N GLY A 65 5.72 -0.76 6.09
CA GLY A 65 4.89 -1.28 5.01
C GLY A 65 5.31 -0.80 3.62
N CYS A 66 5.12 -1.65 2.61
CA CYS A 66 5.12 -1.22 1.21
C CYS A 66 3.83 -0.44 0.97
N GLY A 67 3.94 0.89 0.93
CA GLY A 67 2.80 1.73 0.65
C GLY A 67 2.45 1.69 -0.84
N CYS A 68 1.20 1.36 -1.17
CA CYS A 68 0.68 1.40 -2.52
C CYS A 68 -0.04 2.74 -2.74
N ASN A 69 0.66 3.72 -3.32
CA ASN A 69 0.03 4.88 -3.95
C ASN A 69 0.30 4.79 -5.46
#